data_AF-A0A4Z1CAR9-F1
#
_entry.id   AF-A0A4Z1CAR9-F1
#
_cell.length_a   1.000
_cell.length_b   1.000
_cell.length_c   1.000
_cell.angle_alpha   90.00
_cell.angle_beta   90.00
_cell.angle_gamma   90.00
#
_symmetry.space_group_name_H-M   'P 1'
#
loop_
_entity.id
_entity.type
_entity.pdbx_description
1 polymer ?
#
loop_
_entity_poly.entity_id
_entity_poly.type
_entity_poly.pdbx_seq_one_letter_code
_entity_poly.pdbx_strand_id
1 'polypeptide(L)'
;MGDTTDLNIINLQVEARDRIAADKANGSYEANLRADSKYYLWQSEFQTFPVGMHESPELYAAGLRDSLPLVTTLRIPFNLHSFDARGNLDPDFERFLSAAAKEGFTFIFGQFEGDAQSLDVRGPNQLGQARDALTGPVYDKMEAAWTDMLNWLDRHPDVDRAVYGLEVINEPAAYNQATFLAEARWPALQEFVTLYAEHMVQLGQMISDRSDAKVLVGGWNYSGQFGELERVQMGNGTALDYIRDGLGDDLVWSAHWYPGWNETQGMSDPDEVRAVLDRVFRPILGDAIILTETNAPGESAYNLRHENAEVRGLTATYEWFADNGISTAWFTGSQYGASVLSRMDADGTLRFVQQASYAAAHDAMTLGHEDRAHAAGEVVRPTLIEGWLRNQTSDPDYDPRDPFDAARFLGLGVGHGGNDTLMGHAQANNFLYGGTGNDMVIGNALDDFLYGQDGNDVVDGGGSGHDHLFGGRGNDTLIAGDGVTQMHGGTGADSFVLHPRGKAIVVDFDPSEGDSFSIDGLSLTRAQFISNARSVNWDNHGARDMVVTLPGGGSITFVGMGERIQDVASALRAPGAGVDRPQPAPEPQPDPQPQPAPQPA
;
A
#
# COMPACT_ATOMS: atom_id res chain seq x y z
N MET A 1 -0.49 21.77 -10.00
CA MET A 1 -0.28 20.70 -9.02
C MET A 1 0.86 19.86 -9.55
N GLY A 2 1.83 19.54 -8.70
CA GLY A 2 2.83 18.55 -9.06
C GLY A 2 2.19 17.19 -8.89
N ASP A 3 1.79 16.58 -9.99
CA ASP A 3 1.28 15.22 -9.99
C ASP A 3 2.46 14.25 -9.88
N THR A 4 2.38 13.30 -8.94
CA THR A 4 3.41 12.29 -8.70
C THR A 4 2.91 10.87 -8.91
N THR A 5 1.69 10.70 -9.41
CA THR A 5 1.01 9.40 -9.53
C THR A 5 1.65 8.44 -10.53
N ASP A 6 2.62 8.88 -11.31
CA ASP A 6 3.49 8.04 -12.14
C ASP A 6 4.49 7.20 -11.30
N LEU A 7 4.63 7.52 -10.02
CA LEU A 7 5.48 6.79 -9.09
C LEU A 7 4.70 5.71 -8.34
N ASN A 8 5.03 4.46 -8.63
CA ASN A 8 4.61 3.29 -7.86
C ASN A 8 5.78 2.83 -7.01
N ILE A 9 5.70 3.11 -5.72
CA ILE A 9 6.86 3.05 -4.83
C ILE A 9 6.72 1.86 -3.89
N ILE A 10 7.83 1.18 -3.63
CA ILE A 10 7.94 0.27 -2.49
C ILE A 10 9.10 0.66 -1.58
N ASN A 11 8.91 0.43 -0.29
CA ASN A 11 9.96 0.59 0.71
C ASN A 11 10.77 -0.72 0.84
N LEU A 12 12.08 -0.63 0.63
CA LEU A 12 12.99 -1.72 0.94
C LEU A 12 13.59 -1.54 2.32
N GLN A 13 13.56 -2.60 3.12
CA GLN A 13 14.23 -2.60 4.42
C GLN A 13 15.69 -2.98 4.25
N VAL A 14 16.53 -2.47 5.15
CA VAL A 14 17.97 -2.78 5.19
C VAL A 14 18.34 -3.48 6.49
N GLU A 15 19.42 -4.27 6.46
CA GLU A 15 19.99 -4.91 7.63
C GLU A 15 21.53 -4.86 7.68
N ALA A 16 22.07 -4.93 8.90
CA ALA A 16 23.51 -5.03 9.17
C ALA A 16 23.97 -6.50 9.27
N ARG A 17 23.94 -7.25 8.16
CA ARG A 17 24.28 -8.71 8.11
C ARG A 17 25.57 -9.06 8.85
N ASP A 18 26.64 -8.31 8.61
CA ASP A 18 27.95 -8.62 9.17
C ASP A 18 27.95 -8.49 10.70
N ARG A 19 27.22 -7.50 11.21
CA ARG A 19 27.01 -7.35 12.63
C ARG A 19 26.13 -8.46 13.19
N ILE A 20 25.04 -8.81 12.51
CA ILE A 20 24.16 -9.92 12.89
C ILE A 20 24.99 -11.22 13.04
N ALA A 21 25.87 -11.52 12.08
CA ALA A 21 26.73 -12.69 12.11
C ALA A 21 27.70 -12.66 13.32
N ALA A 22 28.36 -11.52 13.56
CA ALA A 22 29.28 -11.36 14.69
C ALA A 22 28.58 -11.53 16.04
N ASP A 23 27.39 -10.96 16.21
CA ASP A 23 26.63 -11.00 17.46
C ASP A 23 25.94 -12.35 17.71
N LYS A 24 25.60 -13.08 16.65
CA LYS A 24 25.19 -14.50 16.77
C LYS A 24 26.37 -15.36 17.24
N ALA A 25 27.56 -15.13 16.71
CA ALA A 25 28.76 -15.89 17.08
C ALA A 25 29.21 -15.65 18.53
N ASN A 26 29.01 -14.44 19.06
CA ASN A 26 29.36 -14.08 20.44
C ASN A 26 28.20 -14.24 21.44
N GLY A 27 26.99 -14.60 20.97
CA GLY A 27 25.80 -14.84 21.80
C GLY A 27 25.05 -13.59 22.26
N SER A 28 25.37 -12.39 21.75
CA SER A 28 24.72 -11.13 22.12
C SER A 28 23.50 -10.76 21.27
N TYR A 29 23.30 -11.40 20.11
CA TYR A 29 22.23 -11.08 19.15
C TYR A 29 20.85 -10.87 19.78
N GLU A 30 20.39 -11.85 20.57
CA GLU A 30 19.09 -11.82 21.24
C GLU A 30 18.99 -10.73 22.32
N ALA A 31 20.11 -10.39 22.96
CA ALA A 31 20.14 -9.34 23.96
C ALA A 31 20.03 -7.95 23.31
N ASN A 32 20.71 -7.77 22.17
CA ASN A 32 20.66 -6.53 21.40
C ASN A 32 19.26 -6.28 20.83
N LEU A 33 18.64 -7.28 20.19
CA LEU A 33 17.26 -7.16 19.69
C LEU A 33 16.22 -6.85 20.78
N ARG A 34 16.41 -7.38 22.00
CA ARG A 34 15.53 -7.06 23.12
C ARG A 34 15.74 -5.65 23.66
N ALA A 35 16.95 -5.11 23.55
CA ALA A 35 17.26 -3.76 23.98
C ALA A 35 16.77 -2.72 22.97
N ASP A 36 16.92 -3.02 21.69
CA ASP A 36 16.48 -2.21 20.57
C ASP A 36 16.11 -3.12 19.39
N SER A 37 14.83 -3.13 19.02
CA SER A 37 14.33 -3.93 17.91
C SER A 37 14.85 -3.47 16.54
N LYS A 38 15.40 -2.26 16.46
CA LYS A 38 15.96 -1.65 15.23
C LYS A 38 17.49 -1.72 15.17
N TYR A 39 18.13 -2.33 16.16
CA TYR A 39 19.60 -2.35 16.32
C TYR A 39 20.35 -2.79 15.05
N TYR A 40 19.77 -3.70 14.26
CA TYR A 40 20.36 -4.22 13.03
C TYR A 40 19.67 -3.70 11.76
N LEU A 41 18.72 -2.77 11.84
CA LEU A 41 17.86 -2.37 10.74
C LEU A 41 18.15 -0.93 10.29
N TRP A 42 17.15 -0.21 9.76
CA TRP A 42 17.30 1.11 9.13
C TRP A 42 17.88 2.23 10.03
N GLN A 43 17.97 2.03 11.35
CA GLN A 43 18.62 2.96 12.30
C GLN A 43 19.93 2.40 12.88
N SER A 44 20.48 1.35 12.25
CA SER A 44 21.66 0.66 12.77
C SER A 44 22.90 1.54 12.77
N GLU A 45 23.75 1.39 13.79
CA GLU A 45 25.08 2.02 13.85
C GLU A 45 26.16 1.24 13.07
N PHE A 46 25.73 0.37 12.15
CA PHE A 46 26.60 -0.45 11.31
C PHE A 46 26.22 -0.30 9.84
N GLN A 47 27.14 -0.69 8.95
CA GLN A 47 26.87 -0.71 7.53
C GLN A 47 25.72 -1.65 7.21
N THR A 48 24.74 -1.16 6.45
CA THR A 48 23.51 -1.87 6.10
C THR A 48 23.37 -2.03 4.59
N PHE A 49 22.52 -2.97 4.18
CA PHE A 49 22.10 -3.18 2.79
C PHE A 49 20.71 -3.85 2.75
N PRO A 50 20.01 -3.86 1.60
CA PRO A 50 18.67 -4.43 1.50
C PRO A 50 18.55 -5.87 2.03
N VAL A 51 17.54 -6.11 2.86
CA VAL A 51 17.25 -7.42 3.45
C VAL A 51 17.00 -8.46 2.36
N GLY A 52 17.50 -9.68 2.57
CA GLY A 52 17.09 -10.84 1.76
C GLY A 52 17.65 -10.88 0.34
N MET A 53 18.76 -10.21 0.06
CA MET A 53 19.46 -10.37 -1.23
C MET A 53 20.17 -11.71 -1.40
N HIS A 54 20.37 -12.48 -0.33
CA HIS A 54 21.00 -13.82 -0.33
C HIS A 54 22.32 -13.89 -1.12
N GLU A 55 23.19 -12.88 -0.95
CA GLU A 55 24.49 -12.76 -1.64
C GLU A 55 24.38 -12.66 -3.18
N SER A 56 23.17 -12.39 -3.70
CA SER A 56 22.85 -12.35 -5.14
C SER A 56 22.08 -11.06 -5.51
N PRO A 57 22.69 -9.88 -5.35
CA PRO A 57 22.00 -8.60 -5.53
C PRO A 57 21.39 -8.39 -6.93
N GLU A 58 22.04 -8.86 -8.00
CA GLU A 58 21.50 -8.74 -9.36
C GLU A 58 20.27 -9.64 -9.56
N LEU A 59 20.27 -10.86 -9.00
CA LEU A 59 19.11 -11.75 -9.05
C LEU A 59 17.94 -11.16 -8.28
N TYR A 60 18.22 -10.54 -7.13
CA TYR A 60 17.21 -9.88 -6.33
C TYR A 60 16.58 -8.69 -7.08
N ALA A 61 17.39 -7.84 -7.72
CA ALA A 61 16.90 -6.74 -8.55
C ALA A 61 16.01 -7.22 -9.71
N ALA A 62 16.44 -8.25 -10.44
CA ALA A 62 15.66 -8.83 -11.53
C ALA A 62 14.34 -9.43 -11.02
N GLY A 63 14.37 -10.21 -9.93
CA GLY A 63 13.15 -10.81 -9.41
C GLY A 63 12.21 -9.82 -8.71
N LEU A 64 12.69 -8.66 -8.23
CA LEU A 64 11.80 -7.53 -7.88
C LEU A 64 11.04 -7.03 -9.12
N ARG A 65 11.72 -6.85 -10.27
CA ARG A 65 11.06 -6.43 -11.52
C ARG A 65 10.06 -7.47 -12.01
N ASP A 66 10.40 -8.75 -11.95
CA ASP A 66 9.53 -9.85 -12.38
C ASP A 66 8.31 -10.01 -11.46
N SER A 67 8.47 -9.84 -10.15
CA SER A 67 7.38 -10.05 -9.18
C SER A 67 6.46 -8.84 -9.00
N LEU A 68 6.96 -7.64 -9.28
CA LEU A 68 6.27 -6.37 -9.02
C LEU A 68 6.36 -5.46 -10.26
N PRO A 69 5.73 -5.85 -11.39
CA PRO A 69 5.92 -5.17 -12.66
C PRO A 69 5.39 -3.72 -12.67
N LEU A 70 4.42 -3.37 -11.81
CA LEU A 70 3.91 -2.00 -11.70
C LEU A 70 4.83 -1.08 -10.90
N VAL A 71 5.76 -1.61 -10.10
CA VAL A 71 6.64 -0.79 -9.25
C VAL A 71 7.66 -0.07 -10.12
N THR A 72 7.68 1.25 -10.05
CA THR A 72 8.62 2.09 -10.80
C THR A 72 9.79 2.54 -9.93
N THR A 73 9.57 2.69 -8.62
CA THR A 73 10.49 3.40 -7.73
C THR A 73 10.78 2.59 -6.46
N LEU A 74 12.05 2.55 -6.05
CA LEU A 74 12.48 1.95 -4.79
C LEU A 74 12.83 3.05 -3.79
N ARG A 75 12.13 3.09 -2.65
CA ARG A 75 12.52 3.93 -1.52
C ARG A 75 13.50 3.16 -0.64
N ILE A 76 14.68 3.73 -0.46
CA ILE A 76 15.85 3.06 0.11
C ILE A 76 16.36 3.86 1.31
N PRO A 77 16.37 3.26 2.52
CA PRO A 77 16.91 3.89 3.71
C PRO A 77 18.44 3.90 3.68
N PHE A 78 19.03 4.98 4.16
CA PHE A 78 20.44 5.05 4.51
C PHE A 78 20.63 5.92 5.76
N ASN A 79 21.81 5.86 6.36
CA ASN A 79 22.22 6.72 7.46
C ASN A 79 23.74 6.92 7.44
N LEU A 80 24.29 7.68 8.38
CA LEU A 80 25.75 7.94 8.42
C LEU A 80 26.56 6.64 8.47
N HIS A 81 26.06 5.62 9.17
CA HIS A 81 26.74 4.34 9.37
C HIS A 81 26.67 3.40 8.17
N SER A 82 25.89 3.76 7.14
CA SER A 82 25.82 3.01 5.89
C SER A 82 27.13 3.08 5.08
N PHE A 83 27.98 4.08 5.37
CA PHE A 83 29.24 4.31 4.68
C PHE A 83 30.44 3.79 5.48
N ASP A 84 31.40 3.18 4.78
CA ASP A 84 32.69 2.83 5.34
C ASP A 84 33.60 4.07 5.52
N ALA A 85 34.78 3.89 6.11
CA ALA A 85 35.73 4.99 6.33
C ALA A 85 36.28 5.63 5.02
N ARG A 86 35.95 5.09 3.85
CA ARG A 86 36.29 5.61 2.52
C ARG A 86 35.07 6.21 1.82
N GLY A 87 33.90 6.23 2.47
CA GLY A 87 32.64 6.72 1.92
C GLY A 87 31.94 5.73 0.98
N ASN A 88 32.24 4.44 1.03
CA ASN A 88 31.56 3.43 0.19
C ASN A 88 30.43 2.76 0.96
N LEU A 89 29.37 2.39 0.24
CA LEU A 89 28.33 1.50 0.78
C LEU A 89 28.85 0.06 0.84
N ASP A 90 28.04 -0.85 1.37
CA ASP A 90 28.35 -2.29 1.28
C ASP A 90 28.49 -2.69 -0.20
N PRO A 91 29.48 -3.51 -0.59
CA PRO A 91 29.67 -3.92 -1.98
C PRO A 91 28.45 -4.60 -2.62
N ASP A 92 27.67 -5.38 -1.86
CA ASP A 92 26.43 -5.98 -2.36
C ASP A 92 25.33 -4.92 -2.54
N PHE A 93 25.32 -3.88 -1.70
CA PHE A 93 24.41 -2.75 -1.85
C PHE A 93 24.70 -1.95 -3.12
N GLU A 94 25.97 -1.61 -3.38
CA GLU A 94 26.36 -0.87 -4.59
C GLU A 94 26.02 -1.66 -5.87
N ARG A 95 26.26 -2.97 -5.85
CA ARG A 95 25.88 -3.88 -6.94
C ARG A 95 24.37 -3.92 -7.14
N PHE A 96 23.60 -3.97 -6.06
CA PHE A 96 22.14 -3.94 -6.11
C PHE A 96 21.61 -2.65 -6.73
N LEU A 97 22.08 -1.49 -6.26
CA LEU A 97 21.67 -0.19 -6.79
C LEU A 97 21.95 -0.10 -8.30
N SER A 98 23.14 -0.53 -8.72
CA SER A 98 23.53 -0.55 -10.13
C SER A 98 22.68 -1.53 -10.96
N ALA A 99 22.26 -2.66 -10.38
CA ALA A 99 21.41 -3.64 -11.04
C ALA A 99 19.96 -3.17 -11.14
N ALA A 100 19.39 -2.66 -10.04
CA ALA A 100 18.04 -2.11 -10.00
C ALA A 100 17.87 -0.94 -10.96
N ALA A 101 18.87 -0.04 -11.08
CA ALA A 101 18.86 1.01 -12.08
C ALA A 101 18.79 0.47 -13.52
N LYS A 102 19.47 -0.66 -13.81
CA LYS A 102 19.44 -1.32 -15.12
C LYS A 102 18.11 -2.02 -15.40
N GLU A 103 17.45 -2.52 -14.36
CA GLU A 103 16.06 -3.02 -14.42
C GLU A 103 15.03 -1.88 -14.52
N GLY A 104 15.49 -0.63 -14.64
CA GLY A 104 14.65 0.55 -14.87
C GLY A 104 13.99 1.12 -13.63
N PHE A 105 14.40 0.72 -12.42
CA PHE A 105 13.92 1.36 -11.20
C PHE A 105 14.52 2.75 -11.03
N THR A 106 13.71 3.69 -10.57
CA THR A 106 14.19 4.94 -9.98
C THR A 106 14.35 4.81 -8.47
N PHE A 107 15.05 5.75 -7.84
CA PHE A 107 15.33 5.73 -6.41
C PHE A 107 14.79 6.96 -5.69
N ILE A 108 14.26 6.71 -4.49
CA ILE A 108 14.15 7.71 -3.43
C ILE A 108 15.10 7.28 -2.32
N PHE A 109 16.16 8.03 -2.08
CA PHE A 109 17.01 7.79 -0.90
C PHE A 109 16.51 8.61 0.27
N GLY A 110 16.12 7.95 1.36
CA GLY A 110 15.72 8.60 2.59
C GLY A 110 16.76 8.43 3.67
N GLN A 111 17.05 9.49 4.42
CA GLN A 111 17.92 9.41 5.59
C GLN A 111 17.14 8.91 6.80
N PHE A 112 17.63 7.90 7.52
CA PHE A 112 16.96 7.31 8.68
C PHE A 112 17.87 7.41 9.91
N GLU A 113 17.70 8.47 10.70
CA GLU A 113 18.48 8.65 11.92
C GLU A 113 17.70 8.50 13.22
N GLY A 114 18.17 7.55 14.05
CA GLY A 114 17.54 7.20 15.32
C GLY A 114 17.42 8.40 16.26
N ASP A 115 18.49 9.19 16.40
CA ASP A 115 18.50 10.38 17.26
C ASP A 115 17.60 11.51 16.74
N ALA A 116 17.38 11.59 15.42
CA ALA A 116 16.44 12.53 14.82
C ALA A 116 14.99 12.07 14.99
N GLN A 117 14.77 10.75 15.08
CA GLN A 117 13.45 10.18 15.36
C GLN A 117 13.11 10.22 16.86
N SER A 118 14.07 9.98 17.76
CA SER A 118 13.83 9.96 19.20
C SER A 118 15.05 10.40 20.01
N LEU A 119 14.87 11.35 20.92
CA LEU A 119 15.93 11.85 21.78
C LEU A 119 15.98 11.09 23.11
N ASP A 120 17.17 10.67 23.51
CA ASP A 120 17.44 10.18 24.87
C ASP A 120 18.06 11.28 25.74
N VAL A 121 17.22 12.15 26.33
CA VAL A 121 17.64 13.22 27.26
C VAL A 121 17.26 12.90 28.70
N ARG A 122 18.21 12.97 29.64
CA ARG A 122 18.05 12.52 31.03
C ARG A 122 18.59 13.51 32.05
N GLY A 123 18.01 13.50 33.26
CA GLY A 123 18.49 14.29 34.39
C GLY A 123 17.97 15.74 34.40
N PRO A 124 18.61 16.67 35.12
CA PRO A 124 18.16 18.06 35.17
C PRO A 124 18.38 18.78 33.83
N ASN A 125 17.51 19.75 33.52
CA ASN A 125 17.57 20.59 32.30
C ASN A 125 17.42 19.81 30.97
N GLN A 126 16.47 18.86 30.91
CA GLN A 126 16.23 18.06 29.69
C GLN A 126 15.92 18.92 28.46
N LEU A 127 15.19 20.02 28.61
CA LEU A 127 14.89 20.94 27.50
C LEU A 127 16.16 21.57 26.92
N GLY A 128 17.11 22.00 27.77
CA GLY A 128 18.40 22.50 27.31
C GLY A 128 19.22 21.44 26.59
N GLN A 129 19.26 20.22 27.14
CA GLN A 129 19.92 19.10 26.49
C GLN A 129 19.32 18.76 25.12
N ALA A 130 17.99 18.84 24.99
CA ALA A 130 17.30 18.60 23.73
C ALA A 130 17.67 19.66 22.68
N ARG A 131 17.76 20.95 23.08
CA ARG A 131 18.25 22.02 22.21
C ARG A 131 19.68 21.75 21.75
N ASP A 132 20.58 21.50 22.71
CA ASP A 132 22.00 21.27 22.43
C ASP A 132 22.20 20.06 21.51
N ALA A 133 21.41 19.01 21.68
CA ALA A 133 21.43 17.82 20.83
C ALA A 133 20.95 18.14 19.41
N LEU A 134 19.79 18.80 19.27
CA LEU A 134 19.17 19.12 17.98
C LEU A 134 20.01 20.10 17.17
N THR A 135 20.64 21.10 17.79
CA THR A 135 21.51 22.08 17.10
C THR A 135 22.98 21.64 17.03
N GLY A 136 23.30 20.41 17.43
CA GLY A 136 24.65 19.88 17.48
C GLY A 136 24.66 18.45 16.96
N PRO A 137 24.94 17.43 17.80
CA PRO A 137 25.22 16.07 17.35
C PRO A 137 24.14 15.44 16.48
N VAL A 138 22.86 15.81 16.64
CA VAL A 138 21.79 15.30 15.76
C VAL A 138 21.90 15.91 14.37
N TYR A 139 22.02 17.24 14.28
CA TYR A 139 22.19 17.94 13.01
C TYR A 139 23.51 17.59 12.32
N ASP A 140 24.61 17.52 13.08
CA ASP A 140 25.93 17.16 12.57
C ASP A 140 25.92 15.77 11.92
N LYS A 141 25.20 14.80 12.52
CA LYS A 141 25.01 13.47 11.91
C LYS A 141 24.19 13.55 10.63
N MET A 142 23.12 14.36 10.62
CA MET A 142 22.28 14.53 9.45
C MET A 142 23.09 15.08 8.25
N GLU A 143 23.81 16.18 8.48
CA GLU A 143 24.68 16.84 7.51
C GLU A 143 25.82 15.91 7.03
N ALA A 144 26.45 15.17 7.95
CA ALA A 144 27.53 14.24 7.59
C ALA A 144 27.04 13.12 6.67
N ALA A 145 25.88 12.51 6.96
CA ALA A 145 25.39 11.43 6.11
C ALA A 145 25.00 11.94 4.70
N TRP A 146 24.42 13.14 4.59
CA TRP A 146 24.14 13.76 3.30
C TRP A 146 25.41 14.09 2.54
N THR A 147 26.46 14.54 3.23
CA THR A 147 27.78 14.75 2.63
C THR A 147 28.30 13.46 2.01
N ASP A 148 28.24 12.34 2.75
CA ASP A 148 28.72 11.05 2.27
C ASP A 148 27.87 10.49 1.13
N MET A 149 26.53 10.61 1.20
CA MET A 149 25.63 10.20 0.13
C MET A 149 25.88 10.99 -1.16
N LEU A 150 25.96 12.31 -1.11
CA LEU A 150 26.22 13.14 -2.31
C LEU A 150 27.62 12.86 -2.88
N ASN A 151 28.63 12.66 -2.03
CA ASN A 151 29.97 12.25 -2.48
C ASN A 151 30.00 10.84 -3.09
N TRP A 152 29.11 9.96 -2.65
CA TRP A 152 28.94 8.64 -3.21
C TRP A 152 28.24 8.71 -4.57
N LEU A 153 27.14 9.46 -4.70
CA LEU A 153 26.41 9.66 -5.97
C LEU A 153 27.29 10.27 -7.05
N ASP A 154 28.11 11.28 -6.72
CA ASP A 154 29.10 11.88 -7.64
C ASP A 154 30.05 10.84 -8.28
N ARG A 155 30.34 9.75 -7.54
CA ARG A 155 31.21 8.66 -8.00
C ARG A 155 30.45 7.54 -8.72
N HIS A 156 29.12 7.54 -8.67
CA HIS A 156 28.24 6.51 -9.22
C HIS A 156 27.19 7.13 -10.17
N PRO A 157 27.62 7.74 -11.29
CA PRO A 157 26.72 8.48 -12.19
C PRO A 157 25.69 7.59 -12.91
N ASP A 158 25.82 6.27 -12.86
CA ASP A 158 24.81 5.33 -13.32
C ASP A 158 23.63 5.18 -12.35
N VAL A 159 23.91 5.22 -11.04
CA VAL A 159 22.87 5.23 -10.00
C VAL A 159 22.27 6.63 -9.84
N ASP A 160 23.11 7.68 -9.84
CA ASP A 160 22.68 9.08 -9.70
C ASP A 160 21.61 9.48 -10.73
N ARG A 161 21.77 9.06 -11.99
CA ARG A 161 20.76 9.32 -13.05
C ARG A 161 19.42 8.64 -12.82
N ALA A 162 19.36 7.63 -11.96
CA ALA A 162 18.13 6.93 -11.59
C ALA A 162 17.50 7.52 -10.33
N VAL A 163 18.12 8.50 -9.67
CA VAL A 163 17.55 9.14 -8.47
C VAL A 163 16.42 10.08 -8.90
N TYR A 164 15.21 9.77 -8.44
CA TYR A 164 14.08 10.68 -8.55
C TYR A 164 14.11 11.72 -7.42
N GLY A 165 14.38 11.27 -6.19
CA GLY A 165 14.30 12.13 -5.02
C GLY A 165 15.22 11.76 -3.86
N LEU A 166 15.50 12.76 -3.03
CA LEU A 166 16.35 12.69 -1.85
C LEU A 166 15.56 13.22 -0.66
N GLU A 167 15.11 12.32 0.22
CA GLU A 167 14.26 12.63 1.37
C GLU A 167 15.08 12.97 2.60
N VAL A 168 15.07 14.26 2.95
CA VAL A 168 15.98 14.91 3.91
C VAL A 168 16.12 14.12 5.21
N ILE A 169 15.01 13.67 5.81
CA ILE A 169 15.03 12.85 7.02
C ILE A 169 13.69 12.13 7.21
N ASN A 170 13.75 10.85 7.56
CA ASN A 170 12.62 10.01 7.90
C ASN A 170 12.14 10.27 9.35
N GLU A 171 10.86 10.60 9.51
CA GLU A 171 10.15 10.68 10.78
C GLU A 171 10.90 11.44 11.91
N PRO A 172 11.27 12.72 11.72
CA PRO A 172 12.07 13.48 12.67
C PRO A 172 11.28 13.92 13.92
N ALA A 173 10.82 12.97 14.75
CA ALA A 173 9.94 13.26 15.88
C ALA A 173 10.67 13.86 17.11
N ALA A 174 12.01 13.85 17.14
CA ALA A 174 12.83 14.45 18.18
C ALA A 174 12.47 15.91 18.48
N TYR A 175 12.24 16.72 17.44
CA TYR A 175 11.82 18.12 17.57
C TYR A 175 10.51 18.24 18.34
N ASN A 176 9.54 17.37 18.06
CA ASN A 176 8.28 17.34 18.76
C ASN A 176 8.43 16.82 20.19
N GLN A 177 9.27 15.82 20.44
CA GLN A 177 9.56 15.36 21.80
C GLN A 177 10.10 16.49 22.68
N ALA A 178 11.00 17.32 22.15
CA ALA A 178 11.59 18.44 22.87
C ALA A 178 10.53 19.45 23.37
N THR A 179 9.46 19.65 22.61
CA THR A 179 8.37 20.55 23.01
C THR A 179 7.61 20.12 24.26
N PHE A 180 7.58 18.81 24.56
CA PHE A 180 6.92 18.26 25.75
C PHE A 180 7.78 18.41 27.01
N LEU A 181 9.06 18.78 26.87
CA LEU A 181 9.97 19.04 27.99
C LEU A 181 9.84 20.48 28.53
N ALA A 182 9.14 21.35 27.82
CA ALA A 182 8.96 22.75 28.20
C ALA A 182 7.75 22.96 29.13
N GLU A 183 7.81 24.01 29.96
CA GLU A 183 6.72 24.38 30.87
C GLU A 183 5.44 24.83 30.12
N ALA A 184 5.61 25.40 28.92
CA ALA A 184 4.52 25.89 28.09
C ALA A 184 4.66 25.36 26.66
N ARG A 185 3.59 24.73 26.16
CA ARG A 185 3.60 24.05 24.86
C ARG A 185 3.76 25.00 23.67
N TRP A 186 3.07 26.15 23.70
CA TRP A 186 3.04 27.07 22.56
C TRP A 186 4.37 27.77 22.28
N PRO A 187 5.07 28.36 23.27
CA PRO A 187 6.43 28.87 23.05
C PRO A 187 7.41 27.80 22.54
N ALA A 188 7.28 26.57 23.01
CA ALA A 188 8.13 25.47 22.56
C ALA A 188 7.80 25.04 21.12
N LEU A 189 6.52 25.02 20.71
CA LEU A 189 6.13 24.81 19.31
C LEU A 189 6.74 25.88 18.41
N GLN A 190 6.60 27.15 18.80
CA GLN A 190 7.17 28.27 18.05
C GLN A 190 8.68 28.10 17.86
N GLU A 191 9.41 27.64 18.87
CA GLU A 191 10.84 27.38 18.78
C GLU A 191 11.18 26.18 17.90
N PHE A 192 10.69 24.99 18.24
CA PHE A 192 11.17 23.75 17.61
C PHE A 192 10.60 23.50 16.21
N VAL A 193 9.42 24.05 15.89
CA VAL A 193 8.92 24.03 14.50
C VAL A 193 9.74 24.98 13.62
N THR A 194 10.16 26.14 14.14
CA THR A 194 11.08 27.03 13.43
C THR A 194 12.42 26.34 13.21
N LEU A 195 12.99 25.71 14.25
CA LEU A 195 14.26 24.98 14.15
C LEU A 195 14.18 23.83 13.13
N TYR A 196 13.08 23.09 13.13
CA TYR A 196 12.83 22.05 12.14
C TYR A 196 12.84 22.61 10.71
N ALA A 197 12.09 23.68 10.46
CA ALA A 197 12.03 24.31 9.14
C ALA A 197 13.41 24.84 8.68
N GLU A 198 14.18 25.46 9.58
CA GLU A 198 15.55 25.90 9.30
C GLU A 198 16.44 24.72 8.88
N HIS A 199 16.42 23.62 9.63
CA HIS A 199 17.23 22.44 9.31
C HIS A 199 16.80 21.79 7.99
N MET A 200 15.50 21.68 7.72
CA MET A 200 15.01 21.09 6.46
C MET A 200 15.42 21.92 5.25
N VAL A 201 15.35 23.25 5.34
CA VAL A 201 15.80 24.13 4.26
C VAL A 201 17.31 24.07 4.07
N GLN A 202 18.09 24.07 5.15
CA GLN A 202 19.55 24.00 5.06
C GLN A 202 20.03 22.70 4.42
N LEU A 203 19.53 21.55 4.90
CA LEU A 203 19.87 20.24 4.34
C LEU A 203 19.32 20.08 2.93
N GLY A 204 18.10 20.56 2.67
CA GLY A 204 17.53 20.54 1.33
C GLY A 204 18.30 21.38 0.32
N GLN A 205 18.78 22.58 0.69
CA GLN A 205 19.63 23.41 -0.16
C GLN A 205 21.00 22.76 -0.42
N MET A 206 21.59 22.11 0.60
CA MET A 206 22.80 21.33 0.43
C MET A 206 22.64 20.22 -0.62
N ILE A 207 21.45 19.62 -0.70
CA ILE A 207 21.10 18.62 -1.72
C ILE A 207 20.90 19.29 -3.09
N SER A 208 20.01 20.29 -3.19
CA SER A 208 19.70 21.00 -4.45
C SER A 208 20.93 21.65 -5.10
N ASP A 209 21.91 22.09 -4.31
CA ASP A 209 23.15 22.68 -4.82
C ASP A 209 24.05 21.66 -5.55
N ARG A 210 23.79 20.35 -5.38
CA ARG A 210 24.62 19.25 -5.90
C ARG A 210 23.87 18.20 -6.72
N SER A 211 22.55 18.18 -6.70
CA SER A 211 21.73 17.20 -7.41
C SER A 211 20.53 17.85 -8.08
N ASP A 212 20.16 17.35 -9.26
CA ASP A 212 18.93 17.74 -9.97
C ASP A 212 17.70 16.94 -9.48
N ALA A 213 17.88 16.00 -8.53
CA ALA A 213 16.80 15.21 -7.95
C ALA A 213 15.87 16.07 -7.09
N LYS A 214 14.62 15.62 -6.91
CA LYS A 214 13.66 16.28 -6.02
C LYS A 214 14.10 16.19 -4.56
N VAL A 215 13.85 17.25 -3.80
CA VAL A 215 14.10 17.29 -2.37
C VAL A 215 12.80 16.99 -1.65
N LEU A 216 12.76 15.85 -0.97
CA LEU A 216 11.58 15.42 -0.22
C LEU A 216 11.68 15.89 1.23
N VAL A 217 10.66 16.61 1.71
CA VAL A 217 10.58 17.08 3.10
C VAL A 217 9.30 16.56 3.75
N GLY A 218 9.45 15.88 4.89
CA GLY A 218 8.34 15.32 5.65
C GLY A 218 7.42 16.36 6.29
N GLY A 219 6.22 15.96 6.68
CA GLY A 219 5.44 16.71 7.68
C GLY A 219 6.13 16.77 9.05
N TRP A 220 5.64 17.65 9.93
CA TRP A 220 6.06 17.67 11.33
C TRP A 220 5.67 16.35 12.01
N ASN A 221 6.52 15.85 12.93
CA ASN A 221 6.26 14.70 13.80
C ASN A 221 5.85 13.41 13.06
N TYR A 222 6.82 12.53 12.81
CA TYR A 222 6.64 11.30 12.02
C TYR A 222 6.13 11.56 10.60
N SER A 223 6.57 12.66 9.97
CA SER A 223 6.21 13.01 8.59
C SER A 223 4.69 13.14 8.34
N GLY A 224 3.87 13.33 9.38
CA GLY A 224 2.42 13.18 9.27
C GLY A 224 1.60 14.46 9.49
N GLN A 225 2.20 15.56 9.94
CA GLN A 225 1.45 16.75 10.37
C GLN A 225 1.88 18.03 9.63
N PHE A 226 1.03 18.54 8.75
CA PHE A 226 1.29 19.80 8.03
C PHE A 226 0.64 21.02 8.69
N GLY A 227 -0.44 20.81 9.45
CA GLY A 227 -1.15 21.90 10.14
C GLY A 227 -0.29 22.64 11.17
N GLU A 228 0.67 21.96 11.82
CA GLU A 228 1.59 22.64 12.75
C GLU A 228 2.59 23.54 12.02
N LEU A 229 3.05 23.13 10.83
CA LEU A 229 3.90 23.96 9.97
C LEU A 229 3.15 25.21 9.46
N GLU A 230 1.87 25.06 9.09
CA GLU A 230 0.98 26.17 8.68
C GLU A 230 0.69 27.13 9.85
N ARG A 231 0.70 26.63 11.09
CA ARG A 231 0.30 27.43 12.26
C ARG A 231 1.42 28.28 12.84
N VAL A 232 2.66 27.79 12.83
CA VAL A 232 3.81 28.48 13.43
C VAL A 232 4.30 29.58 12.50
N GLN A 233 4.39 30.81 13.03
CA GLN A 233 4.83 31.98 12.26
C GLN A 233 6.35 32.01 12.13
N MET A 234 6.86 32.26 10.92
CA MET A 234 8.28 32.33 10.64
C MET A 234 8.56 33.37 9.56
N GLY A 235 9.41 34.35 9.85
CA GLY A 235 9.67 35.46 8.92
C GLY A 235 8.40 36.24 8.56
N ASN A 236 8.07 36.30 7.27
CA ASN A 236 6.89 36.99 6.74
C ASN A 236 5.66 36.09 6.56
N GLY A 237 5.77 34.80 6.87
CA GLY A 237 4.71 33.81 6.69
C GLY A 237 4.75 32.75 7.78
N THR A 238 4.56 31.50 7.38
CA THR A 238 4.56 30.33 8.26
C THR A 238 5.84 29.53 8.11
N ALA A 239 6.09 28.58 9.02
CA ALA A 239 7.19 27.62 8.86
C ALA A 239 7.03 26.79 7.56
N LEU A 240 5.78 26.51 7.17
CA LEU A 240 5.45 25.86 5.90
C LEU A 240 5.85 26.74 4.70
N ASP A 241 5.53 28.04 4.73
CA ASP A 241 5.94 28.99 3.67
C ASP A 241 7.47 29.14 3.61
N TYR A 242 8.14 29.12 4.75
CA TYR A 242 9.61 29.18 4.80
C TYR A 242 10.26 28.00 4.08
N ILE A 243 9.74 26.79 4.26
CA ILE A 243 10.24 25.59 3.55
C ILE A 243 9.98 25.70 2.05
N ARG A 244 8.76 26.09 1.65
CA ARG A 244 8.42 26.33 0.23
C ARG A 244 9.34 27.35 -0.42
N ASP A 245 9.51 28.51 0.19
CA ASP A 245 10.35 29.59 -0.33
C ASP A 245 11.84 29.18 -0.38
N GLY A 246 12.28 28.36 0.58
CA GLY A 246 13.67 27.93 0.69
C GLY A 246 14.10 26.89 -0.35
N LEU A 247 13.17 26.04 -0.80
CA LEU A 247 13.45 24.91 -1.70
C LEU A 247 12.81 25.07 -3.09
N GLY A 248 11.82 25.95 -3.25
CA GLY A 248 11.24 26.27 -4.55
C GLY A 248 10.68 25.05 -5.30
N ASP A 249 10.97 24.97 -6.60
CA ASP A 249 10.45 23.94 -7.50
C ASP A 249 11.03 22.54 -7.24
N ASP A 250 12.08 22.42 -6.42
CA ASP A 250 12.69 21.13 -6.06
C ASP A 250 11.90 20.40 -4.97
N LEU A 251 11.09 21.14 -4.21
CA LEU A 251 10.34 20.60 -3.08
C LEU A 251 9.25 19.61 -3.53
N VAL A 252 9.27 18.45 -2.89
CA VAL A 252 8.15 17.50 -2.83
C VAL A 252 7.85 17.23 -1.36
N TRP A 253 6.59 17.32 -0.94
CA TRP A 253 6.23 16.93 0.42
C TRP A 253 6.20 15.42 0.56
N SER A 254 6.93 14.87 1.53
CA SER A 254 6.78 13.47 1.91
C SER A 254 5.80 13.32 3.08
N ALA A 255 4.97 12.29 3.03
CA ALA A 255 3.97 12.02 4.05
C ALA A 255 3.94 10.56 4.46
N HIS A 256 3.77 10.29 5.76
CA HIS A 256 3.48 8.95 6.27
C HIS A 256 2.03 8.88 6.71
N TRP A 257 1.34 7.81 6.31
CA TRP A 257 -0.06 7.58 6.67
C TRP A 257 -0.33 6.09 6.77
N TYR A 258 -0.47 5.59 7.99
CA TYR A 258 -0.83 4.20 8.26
C TYR A 258 -2.29 4.09 8.74
N PRO A 259 -2.93 2.92 8.57
CA PRO A 259 -4.21 2.65 9.20
C PRO A 259 -4.19 3.01 10.69
N GLY A 260 -5.17 3.79 11.14
CA GLY A 260 -5.33 4.19 12.54
C GLY A 260 -4.58 5.46 12.95
N TRP A 261 -3.72 6.00 12.08
CA TRP A 261 -3.01 7.25 12.35
C TRP A 261 -3.93 8.47 12.27
N ASN A 262 -3.47 9.60 12.83
CA ASN A 262 -4.17 10.89 12.77
C ASN A 262 -5.66 10.83 13.18
N GLU A 263 -5.95 10.09 14.26
CA GLU A 263 -7.28 9.90 14.86
C GLU A 263 -8.19 8.91 14.12
N THR A 264 -7.68 8.17 13.14
CA THR A 264 -8.49 7.19 12.36
C THR A 264 -8.63 5.81 13.01
N GLN A 265 -8.14 5.61 14.24
CA GLN A 265 -8.22 4.33 14.94
C GLN A 265 -9.68 3.84 15.06
N GLY A 266 -9.97 2.66 14.52
CA GLY A 266 -11.32 2.07 14.52
C GLY A 266 -12.29 2.64 13.49
N MET A 267 -11.90 3.60 12.64
CA MET A 267 -12.75 4.12 11.56
C MET A 267 -12.80 3.12 10.41
N SER A 268 -13.99 2.64 10.05
CA SER A 268 -14.17 1.78 8.85
C SER A 268 -15.01 2.42 7.77
N ASP A 269 -15.62 3.57 8.05
CA ASP A 269 -16.38 4.36 7.09
C ASP A 269 -15.38 5.20 6.25
N PRO A 270 -15.32 5.00 4.92
CA PRO A 270 -14.40 5.74 4.05
C PRO A 270 -14.67 7.24 4.05
N ASP A 271 -15.90 7.71 4.30
CA ASP A 271 -16.20 9.14 4.31
C ASP A 271 -15.66 9.84 5.56
N GLU A 272 -15.65 9.13 6.71
CA GLU A 272 -14.98 9.61 7.91
C GLU A 272 -13.47 9.73 7.68
N VAL A 273 -12.86 8.74 7.01
CA VAL A 273 -11.42 8.75 6.68
C VAL A 273 -11.10 9.89 5.70
N ARG A 274 -11.88 10.08 4.63
CA ARG A 274 -11.74 11.18 3.67
C ARG A 274 -11.80 12.55 4.35
N ALA A 275 -12.71 12.75 5.30
CA ALA A 275 -12.80 14.01 6.05
C ALA A 275 -11.54 14.30 6.88
N VAL A 276 -10.87 13.27 7.41
CA VAL A 276 -9.59 13.42 8.11
C VAL A 276 -8.46 13.72 7.11
N LEU A 277 -8.41 13.03 5.97
CA LEU A 277 -7.42 13.27 4.91
C LEU A 277 -7.49 14.72 4.42
N ASP A 278 -8.69 15.20 4.06
CA ASP A 278 -8.93 16.59 3.67
C ASP A 278 -8.36 17.56 4.71
N ARG A 279 -8.64 17.33 5.99
CA ARG A 279 -8.17 18.19 7.08
C ARG A 279 -6.65 18.20 7.21
N VAL A 280 -6.00 17.03 7.14
CA VAL A 280 -4.55 16.88 7.39
C VAL A 280 -3.73 17.42 6.22
N PHE A 281 -4.14 17.12 4.99
CA PHE A 281 -3.40 17.47 3.79
C PHE A 281 -3.77 18.84 3.23
N ARG A 282 -4.91 19.45 3.62
CA ARG A 282 -5.32 20.81 3.17
C ARG A 282 -4.18 21.82 3.05
N PRO A 283 -3.21 21.93 3.99
CA PRO A 283 -2.15 22.92 3.87
C PRO A 283 -1.25 22.75 2.65
N ILE A 284 -1.16 21.55 2.07
CA ILE A 284 -0.22 21.18 1.01
C ILE A 284 -0.84 20.63 -0.28
N LEU A 285 -2.17 20.43 -0.37
CA LEU A 285 -2.85 19.87 -1.56
C LEU A 285 -2.58 20.60 -2.91
N GLY A 286 -2.00 21.81 -2.88
CA GLY A 286 -1.59 22.53 -4.10
C GLY A 286 -0.21 22.13 -4.65
N ASP A 287 0.59 21.45 -3.84
CA ASP A 287 2.01 21.15 -4.08
C ASP A 287 2.19 19.73 -4.62
N ALA A 288 3.44 19.34 -4.92
CA ALA A 288 3.78 17.95 -5.18
C ALA A 288 3.86 17.18 -3.85
N ILE A 289 3.19 16.02 -3.77
CA ILE A 289 3.14 15.20 -2.56
C ILE A 289 3.43 13.75 -2.92
N ILE A 290 4.21 13.06 -2.09
CA ILE A 290 4.38 11.61 -2.13
C ILE A 290 4.03 11.07 -0.75
N LEU A 291 3.11 10.11 -0.69
CA LEU A 291 2.87 9.31 0.50
C LEU A 291 3.98 8.26 0.62
N THR A 292 5.11 8.63 1.23
CA THR A 292 6.34 7.82 1.29
C THR A 292 6.23 6.58 2.18
N GLU A 293 5.22 6.50 3.05
CA GLU A 293 4.87 5.27 3.75
C GLU A 293 3.37 5.12 4.00
N THR A 294 2.82 3.99 3.54
CA THR A 294 1.52 3.44 3.95
C THR A 294 1.54 1.92 3.86
N ASN A 295 0.50 1.25 4.37
CA ASN A 295 0.33 -0.19 4.20
C ASN A 295 -1.12 -0.67 4.42
N ALA A 296 -1.34 -1.93 4.07
CA ALA A 296 -2.49 -2.72 4.49
C ALA A 296 -2.02 -4.14 4.89
N PRO A 297 -1.97 -4.49 6.18
CA PRO A 297 -1.56 -5.83 6.61
C PRO A 297 -2.50 -6.90 6.07
N GLY A 298 -1.99 -7.96 5.45
CA GLY A 298 -2.82 -8.91 4.70
C GLY A 298 -3.82 -9.67 5.56
N GLU A 299 -3.46 -9.99 6.81
CA GLU A 299 -4.37 -10.62 7.79
C GLU A 299 -5.57 -9.73 8.18
N SER A 300 -5.47 -8.42 7.93
CA SER A 300 -6.51 -7.42 8.23
C SER A 300 -7.19 -6.88 6.98
N ALA A 301 -6.47 -6.74 5.87
CA ALA A 301 -6.99 -6.28 4.59
C ALA A 301 -8.10 -7.23 4.13
N TYR A 302 -9.27 -6.67 3.85
CA TYR A 302 -10.49 -7.39 3.45
C TYR A 302 -11.05 -8.40 4.48
N ASN A 303 -10.37 -8.67 5.59
CA ASN A 303 -10.87 -9.51 6.68
C ASN A 303 -11.89 -8.75 7.56
N LEU A 304 -13.18 -8.99 7.32
CA LEU A 304 -14.29 -8.35 8.04
C LEU A 304 -14.35 -8.70 9.53
N ARG A 305 -13.73 -9.81 9.95
CA ARG A 305 -13.74 -10.27 11.35
C ARG A 305 -12.55 -9.78 12.15
N HIS A 306 -11.56 -9.18 11.48
CA HIS A 306 -10.39 -8.63 12.13
C HIS A 306 -10.74 -7.37 12.95
N GLU A 307 -10.06 -7.18 14.08
CA GLU A 307 -10.31 -6.07 15.01
C GLU A 307 -9.85 -4.69 14.48
N ASN A 308 -8.93 -4.68 13.52
CA ASN A 308 -8.37 -3.48 12.90
C ASN A 308 -9.29 -2.93 11.79
N ALA A 309 -10.41 -2.35 12.19
CA ALA A 309 -11.40 -1.78 11.27
C ALA A 309 -10.82 -0.64 10.39
N GLU A 310 -9.81 0.08 10.90
CA GLU A 310 -9.08 1.14 10.20
C GLU A 310 -8.37 0.70 8.90
N VAL A 311 -8.00 -0.58 8.77
CA VAL A 311 -7.37 -1.07 7.53
C VAL A 311 -8.38 -1.07 6.40
N ARG A 312 -9.64 -1.43 6.69
CA ARG A 312 -10.73 -1.39 5.72
C ARG A 312 -11.07 0.05 5.34
N GLY A 313 -11.17 0.94 6.34
CA GLY A 313 -11.42 2.35 6.10
C GLY A 313 -10.36 2.98 5.19
N LEU A 314 -9.07 2.68 5.41
CA LEU A 314 -8.01 3.24 4.57
C LEU A 314 -8.00 2.67 3.15
N THR A 315 -8.11 1.34 3.01
CA THR A 315 -8.06 0.68 1.68
C THR A 315 -9.21 1.14 0.76
N ALA A 316 -10.37 1.51 1.32
CA ALA A 316 -11.48 2.09 0.57
C ALA A 316 -11.31 3.58 0.22
N THR A 317 -10.14 4.18 0.46
CA THR A 317 -9.89 5.62 0.22
C THR A 317 -8.66 5.91 -0.64
N TYR A 318 -8.07 4.89 -1.28
CA TYR A 318 -6.89 5.10 -2.11
C TYR A 318 -7.11 6.05 -3.29
N GLU A 319 -8.32 6.07 -3.84
CA GLU A 319 -8.71 7.02 -4.89
C GLU A 319 -8.57 8.48 -4.45
N TRP A 320 -8.74 8.79 -3.16
CA TRP A 320 -8.55 10.15 -2.66
C TRP A 320 -7.10 10.62 -2.87
N PHE A 321 -6.10 9.74 -2.72
CA PHE A 321 -4.71 10.09 -3.00
C PHE A 321 -4.49 10.33 -4.50
N ALA A 322 -5.01 9.44 -5.35
CA ALA A 322 -4.94 9.55 -6.80
C ALA A 322 -5.60 10.85 -7.32
N ASP A 323 -6.81 11.18 -6.88
CA ASP A 323 -7.54 12.40 -7.25
C ASP A 323 -6.78 13.69 -6.89
N ASN A 324 -5.92 13.62 -5.87
CA ASN A 324 -5.11 14.73 -5.40
C ASN A 324 -3.67 14.69 -5.97
N GLY A 325 -3.38 13.81 -6.94
CA GLY A 325 -2.07 13.71 -7.61
C GLY A 325 -0.96 13.18 -6.71
N ILE A 326 -1.32 12.34 -5.72
CA ILE A 326 -0.41 11.83 -4.68
C ILE A 326 -0.09 10.36 -4.96
N SER A 327 1.18 10.04 -5.22
CA SER A 327 1.64 8.65 -5.26
C SER A 327 1.73 8.02 -3.89
N THR A 328 1.64 6.69 -3.88
CA THR A 328 1.72 5.88 -2.67
C THR A 328 2.94 4.96 -2.67
N ALA A 329 3.62 4.90 -1.52
CA ALA A 329 4.71 4.00 -1.25
C ALA A 329 4.33 2.92 -0.24
N TRP A 330 4.53 1.66 -0.62
CA TRP A 330 4.10 0.52 0.20
C TRP A 330 5.16 0.07 1.20
N PHE A 331 4.81 0.03 2.49
CA PHE A 331 5.68 -0.40 3.57
C PHE A 331 5.22 -1.74 4.21
N THR A 332 5.99 -2.82 4.14
CA THR A 332 7.26 -3.03 3.44
C THR A 332 7.01 -3.72 2.11
N GLY A 333 7.77 -3.36 1.07
CA GLY A 333 7.59 -3.91 -0.27
C GLY A 333 7.94 -5.37 -0.39
N SER A 334 9.07 -5.77 0.18
CA SER A 334 9.64 -7.10 -0.01
C SER A 334 10.30 -7.70 1.24
N GLN A 335 10.42 -9.03 1.24
CA GLN A 335 11.13 -9.91 2.20
C GLN A 335 10.60 -10.02 3.63
N TYR A 336 10.17 -8.93 4.24
CA TYR A 336 9.70 -8.92 5.64
C TYR A 336 8.44 -8.09 5.78
N GLY A 337 7.73 -8.23 6.90
CA GLY A 337 6.57 -7.40 7.24
C GLY A 337 5.22 -8.10 7.10
N ALA A 338 4.21 -7.52 7.75
CA ALA A 338 2.81 -7.99 7.72
C ALA A 338 2.07 -7.58 6.44
N SER A 339 2.66 -6.69 5.64
CA SER A 339 2.08 -6.15 4.40
C SER A 339 2.94 -6.44 3.17
N VAL A 340 3.84 -7.41 3.28
CA VAL A 340 4.84 -7.73 2.25
C VAL A 340 4.20 -8.19 0.95
N LEU A 341 4.62 -7.61 -0.18
CA LEU A 341 4.05 -7.94 -1.49
C LEU A 341 4.65 -9.24 -2.03
N SER A 342 5.98 -9.35 -2.01
CA SER A 342 6.70 -10.54 -2.45
C SER A 342 7.89 -10.88 -1.55
N ARG A 343 8.25 -12.16 -1.49
CA ARG A 343 9.51 -12.64 -0.90
C ARG A 343 10.24 -13.49 -1.92
N MET A 344 11.56 -13.46 -1.85
CA MET A 344 12.42 -14.25 -2.71
C MET A 344 13.34 -15.11 -1.84
N ASP A 345 13.26 -16.43 -2.03
CA ASP A 345 14.18 -17.36 -1.41
C ASP A 345 15.55 -17.30 -2.09
N ALA A 346 16.59 -17.87 -1.46
CA ALA A 346 17.95 -17.81 -1.98
C ALA A 346 18.16 -18.48 -3.35
N ASP A 347 17.25 -19.35 -3.78
CA ASP A 347 17.26 -19.99 -5.10
C ASP A 347 16.43 -19.24 -6.16
N GLY A 348 15.88 -18.07 -5.81
CA GLY A 348 15.00 -17.27 -6.68
C GLY A 348 13.52 -17.62 -6.59
N THR A 349 13.12 -18.61 -5.77
CA THR A 349 11.70 -18.96 -5.61
C THR A 349 10.91 -17.77 -5.04
N LEU A 350 9.85 -17.36 -5.76
CA LEU A 350 8.96 -16.29 -5.33
C LEU A 350 7.86 -16.80 -4.39
N ARG A 351 7.53 -15.99 -3.39
CA ARG A 351 6.42 -16.21 -2.45
C ARG A 351 5.58 -14.95 -2.27
N PHE A 352 4.28 -15.08 -2.45
CA PHE A 352 3.28 -14.04 -2.22
C PHE A 352 2.53 -14.38 -0.93
N VAL A 353 3.11 -13.97 0.21
CA VAL A 353 2.64 -14.39 1.53
C VAL A 353 1.51 -13.53 2.10
N GLN A 354 1.15 -12.43 1.44
CA GLN A 354 0.05 -11.54 1.82
C GLN A 354 -0.73 -11.10 0.57
N GLN A 355 -1.53 -12.00 -0.02
CA GLN A 355 -2.28 -11.71 -1.26
C GLN A 355 -3.19 -10.47 -1.12
N ALA A 356 -3.87 -10.29 0.01
CA ALA A 356 -4.70 -9.11 0.25
C ALA A 356 -3.88 -7.80 0.29
N SER A 357 -2.64 -7.84 0.82
CA SER A 357 -1.72 -6.70 0.73
C SER A 357 -1.27 -6.45 -0.70
N TYR A 358 -1.02 -7.50 -1.48
CA TYR A 358 -0.70 -7.37 -2.90
C TYR A 358 -1.83 -6.70 -3.66
N ALA A 359 -3.07 -7.15 -3.44
CA ALA A 359 -4.27 -6.59 -4.04
C ALA A 359 -4.44 -5.10 -3.70
N ALA A 360 -4.38 -4.75 -2.42
CA ALA A 360 -4.54 -3.38 -1.94
C ALA A 360 -3.42 -2.44 -2.44
N ALA A 361 -2.17 -2.93 -2.53
CA ALA A 361 -1.07 -2.13 -3.03
C ALA A 361 -1.21 -1.82 -4.52
N HIS A 362 -1.58 -2.82 -5.33
CA HIS A 362 -1.72 -2.63 -6.78
C HIS A 362 -2.99 -1.86 -7.14
N ASP A 363 -4.02 -1.89 -6.29
CA ASP A 363 -5.16 -0.97 -6.38
C ASP A 363 -4.67 0.49 -6.24
N ALA A 364 -3.97 0.81 -5.15
CA ALA A 364 -3.40 2.15 -4.97
C ALA A 364 -2.47 2.61 -6.10
N MET A 365 -1.70 1.67 -6.69
CA MET A 365 -0.74 1.93 -7.78
C MET A 365 -1.37 2.11 -9.17
N THR A 366 -2.67 1.81 -9.34
CA THR A 366 -3.34 1.84 -10.65
C THR A 366 -4.30 3.01 -10.83
N LEU A 367 -4.68 3.70 -9.74
CA LEU A 367 -5.72 4.74 -9.76
C LEU A 367 -5.28 6.12 -10.30
N GLY A 368 -3.99 6.46 -10.27
CA GLY A 368 -3.55 7.86 -10.44
C GLY A 368 -3.05 8.29 -11.81
N HIS A 369 -2.58 7.36 -12.67
CA HIS A 369 -1.95 7.72 -13.94
C HIS A 369 -2.71 7.14 -15.15
N GLU A 370 -3.34 8.02 -15.95
CA GLU A 370 -3.83 7.66 -17.28
C GLU A 370 -2.65 7.42 -18.23
N ASP A 371 -2.37 6.15 -18.55
CA ASP A 371 -1.50 5.85 -19.68
C ASP A 371 -2.22 6.21 -20.98
N ARG A 372 -1.82 7.33 -21.59
CA ARG A 372 -2.41 7.79 -22.86
C ARG A 372 -2.28 6.79 -24.01
N ALA A 373 -1.35 5.84 -23.92
CA ALA A 373 -1.25 4.75 -24.88
C ALA A 373 -2.41 3.75 -24.76
N HIS A 374 -2.99 3.64 -23.57
CA HIS A 374 -4.08 2.74 -23.17
C HIS A 374 -5.33 3.54 -22.75
N ALA A 375 -5.73 4.52 -23.58
CA ALA A 375 -6.91 5.37 -23.33
C ALA A 375 -8.17 4.93 -24.11
N ALA A 376 -8.12 3.77 -24.75
CA ALA A 376 -9.21 3.20 -25.54
C ALA A 376 -9.49 1.79 -25.03
N GLY A 377 -10.72 1.30 -25.20
CA GLY A 377 -11.08 -0.04 -24.73
C GLY A 377 -10.25 -1.16 -25.37
N GLU A 378 -9.73 -2.03 -24.53
CA GLU A 378 -8.80 -3.13 -24.79
C GLU A 378 -9.35 -4.47 -24.29
N VAL A 379 -8.74 -5.56 -24.77
CA VAL A 379 -8.92 -6.88 -24.18
C VAL A 379 -7.63 -7.23 -23.48
N VAL A 380 -7.66 -7.19 -22.15
CA VAL A 380 -6.50 -7.43 -21.29
C VAL A 380 -6.48 -8.89 -20.88
N ARG A 381 -5.30 -9.50 -21.01
CA ARG A 381 -4.99 -10.81 -20.44
C ARG A 381 -3.95 -10.64 -19.36
N PRO A 382 -4.12 -11.24 -18.18
CA PRO A 382 -3.21 -11.05 -17.08
C PRO A 382 -1.83 -11.62 -17.42
N THR A 383 -0.79 -10.92 -16.96
CA THR A 383 0.57 -11.42 -16.93
C THR A 383 0.69 -12.45 -15.82
N LEU A 384 1.20 -13.63 -16.16
CA LEU A 384 1.39 -14.72 -15.20
C LEU A 384 2.75 -14.61 -14.52
N ILE A 385 2.74 -14.57 -13.20
CA ILE A 385 3.92 -14.56 -12.36
C ILE A 385 3.93 -15.84 -11.53
N GLU A 386 4.92 -16.71 -11.75
CA GLU A 386 5.04 -17.97 -11.03
C GLU A 386 5.50 -17.73 -9.58
N GLY A 387 4.82 -18.36 -8.62
CA GLY A 387 5.19 -18.26 -7.21
C GLY A 387 4.31 -19.08 -6.28
N TRP A 388 4.65 -19.04 -4.99
CA TRP A 388 3.85 -19.66 -3.93
C TRP A 388 2.93 -18.63 -3.29
N LEU A 389 1.63 -18.78 -3.45
CA LEU A 389 0.63 -17.87 -2.91
C LEU A 389 0.15 -18.42 -1.57
N ARG A 390 0.12 -17.59 -0.51
CA ARG A 390 -0.38 -18.01 0.80
C ARG A 390 -1.86 -17.66 0.93
N ASN A 391 -2.69 -18.60 1.34
CA ASN A 391 -4.10 -18.34 1.66
C ASN A 391 -4.19 -17.40 2.87
N GLN A 392 -5.18 -16.53 2.88
CA GLN A 392 -5.45 -15.70 4.05
C GLN A 392 -5.94 -16.59 5.19
N THR A 393 -5.61 -16.24 6.44
CA THR A 393 -6.09 -17.03 7.58
C THR A 393 -7.62 -16.93 7.77
N SER A 394 -8.24 -15.92 7.15
CA SER A 394 -9.69 -15.74 7.08
C SER A 394 -10.36 -16.65 6.07
N ASP A 395 -9.62 -17.25 5.13
CA ASP A 395 -10.21 -18.03 4.05
C ASP A 395 -10.82 -19.33 4.60
N PRO A 396 -12.04 -19.70 4.18
CA PRO A 396 -12.72 -20.91 4.65
C PRO A 396 -11.93 -22.22 4.47
N ASP A 397 -10.98 -22.25 3.55
CA ASP A 397 -10.16 -23.41 3.20
C ASP A 397 -8.72 -23.33 3.73
N TYR A 398 -8.37 -22.29 4.50
CA TYR A 398 -7.05 -22.16 5.12
C TYR A 398 -6.70 -23.37 6.02
N ASP A 399 -5.63 -24.10 5.68
CA ASP A 399 -5.03 -25.14 6.53
C ASP A 399 -3.70 -24.63 7.11
N PRO A 400 -3.57 -24.45 8.43
CA PRO A 400 -2.29 -24.02 9.02
C PRO A 400 -1.14 -25.02 8.81
N ARG A 401 -1.41 -26.25 8.36
CA ARG A 401 -0.40 -27.27 8.01
C ARG A 401 0.06 -27.18 6.56
N ASP A 402 -0.74 -26.56 5.69
CA ASP A 402 -0.42 -26.27 4.30
C ASP A 402 -0.99 -24.90 3.95
N PRO A 403 -0.30 -23.81 4.38
CA PRO A 403 -0.85 -22.46 4.31
C PRO A 403 -0.79 -21.86 2.89
N PHE A 404 -0.34 -22.63 1.90
CA PHE A 404 -0.18 -22.17 0.53
C PHE A 404 -1.30 -22.70 -0.37
N ASP A 405 -1.70 -21.85 -1.29
CA ASP A 405 -2.68 -22.15 -2.32
C ASP A 405 -2.17 -23.29 -3.22
N ALA A 406 -3.12 -24.03 -3.80
CA ALA A 406 -2.85 -24.95 -4.88
C ALA A 406 -2.40 -24.23 -6.16
N ALA A 407 -2.86 -22.99 -6.37
CA ALA A 407 -2.41 -22.12 -7.44
C ALA A 407 -0.89 -21.83 -7.31
N ARG A 408 -0.25 -21.72 -8.47
CA ARG A 408 1.18 -21.43 -8.61
C ARG A 408 1.46 -20.19 -9.44
N PHE A 409 0.41 -19.51 -9.87
CA PHE A 409 0.52 -18.30 -10.65
C PHE A 409 -0.33 -17.21 -10.00
N LEU A 410 0.25 -16.03 -9.95
CA LEU A 410 -0.47 -14.78 -9.81
C LEU A 410 -0.75 -14.25 -11.22
N GLY A 411 -1.99 -13.82 -11.49
CA GLY A 411 -2.37 -13.22 -12.77
C GLY A 411 -2.65 -11.73 -12.61
N LEU A 412 -1.75 -10.85 -13.04
CA LEU A 412 -1.93 -9.40 -12.91
C LEU A 412 -2.40 -8.76 -14.23
N GLY A 413 -3.51 -8.02 -14.20
CA GLY A 413 -4.03 -7.28 -15.36
C GLY A 413 -4.53 -5.89 -14.99
N VAL A 414 -4.27 -4.89 -15.84
CA VAL A 414 -4.67 -3.49 -15.66
C VAL A 414 -5.26 -2.99 -16.97
N GLY A 415 -6.46 -2.40 -16.96
CA GLY A 415 -7.11 -1.82 -18.15
C GLY A 415 -6.67 -0.39 -18.45
N HIS A 416 -6.33 0.38 -17.42
CA HIS A 416 -5.96 1.80 -17.47
C HIS A 416 -7.12 2.71 -17.85
N GLY A 417 -7.46 2.84 -19.12
CA GLY A 417 -8.47 3.79 -19.57
C GLY A 417 -9.25 3.35 -20.80
N GLY A 418 -10.55 3.62 -20.78
CA GLY A 418 -11.48 3.16 -21.81
C GLY A 418 -12.45 2.13 -21.25
N ASN A 419 -13.20 1.45 -22.12
CA ASN A 419 -14.10 0.39 -21.68
C ASN A 419 -13.43 -0.93 -22.01
N ASP A 420 -12.74 -1.50 -21.03
CA ASP A 420 -11.88 -2.65 -21.16
C ASP A 420 -12.60 -3.96 -20.89
N THR A 421 -11.98 -5.04 -21.34
CA THR A 421 -12.38 -6.40 -21.03
C THR A 421 -11.19 -7.14 -20.46
N LEU A 422 -11.19 -7.36 -19.15
CA LEU A 422 -10.16 -8.09 -18.42
C LEU A 422 -10.65 -9.52 -18.20
N MET A 423 -9.91 -10.50 -18.72
CA MET A 423 -10.24 -11.92 -18.56
C MET A 423 -9.17 -12.64 -17.75
N GLY A 424 -9.54 -13.09 -16.55
CA GLY A 424 -8.70 -13.89 -15.66
C GLY A 424 -8.19 -15.16 -16.32
N HIS A 425 -7.05 -15.64 -15.83
CA HIS A 425 -6.43 -16.86 -16.32
C HIS A 425 -6.77 -18.03 -15.40
N ALA A 426 -7.26 -19.14 -15.98
CA ALA A 426 -7.76 -20.30 -15.24
C ALA A 426 -6.71 -21.08 -14.41
N GLN A 427 -5.44 -20.68 -14.47
CA GLN A 427 -4.35 -21.29 -13.68
C GLN A 427 -3.80 -20.37 -12.58
N ALA A 428 -4.39 -19.18 -12.41
CA ALA A 428 -3.90 -18.16 -11.51
C ALA A 428 -5.00 -17.63 -10.59
N ASN A 429 -4.59 -17.20 -9.40
CA ASN A 429 -5.35 -16.23 -8.62
C ASN A 429 -5.11 -14.87 -9.28
N ASN A 430 -6.16 -14.22 -9.77
CA ASN A 430 -6.06 -13.02 -10.58
C ASN A 430 -6.24 -11.76 -9.74
N PHE A 431 -5.49 -10.74 -10.10
CA PHE A 431 -5.48 -9.39 -9.54
C PHE A 431 -5.74 -8.46 -10.72
N LEU A 432 -7.01 -8.13 -10.95
CA LEU A 432 -7.47 -7.41 -12.13
C LEU A 432 -8.02 -6.04 -11.72
N TYR A 433 -7.56 -4.99 -12.40
CA TYR A 433 -7.91 -3.60 -12.14
C TYR A 433 -8.44 -2.97 -13.44
N GLY A 434 -9.72 -2.61 -13.48
CA GLY A 434 -10.37 -2.04 -14.66
C GLY A 434 -9.71 -0.72 -15.09
N GLY A 435 -9.63 0.23 -14.17
CA GLY A 435 -9.08 1.54 -14.43
C GLY A 435 -10.20 2.56 -14.57
N THR A 436 -10.16 3.38 -15.61
CA THR A 436 -11.19 4.38 -15.90
C THR A 436 -12.05 3.95 -17.08
N GLY A 437 -13.36 4.14 -16.99
CA GLY A 437 -14.33 3.79 -18.01
C GLY A 437 -15.17 2.58 -17.61
N ASN A 438 -16.11 2.15 -18.47
CA ASN A 438 -17.06 1.09 -18.08
C ASN A 438 -16.48 -0.27 -18.46
N ASP A 439 -15.85 -0.93 -17.50
CA ASP A 439 -15.04 -2.12 -17.69
C ASP A 439 -15.81 -3.41 -17.46
N MET A 440 -15.26 -4.47 -18.01
CA MET A 440 -15.74 -5.83 -17.83
C MET A 440 -14.62 -6.69 -17.26
N VAL A 441 -14.68 -6.96 -15.97
CA VAL A 441 -13.66 -7.70 -15.21
C VAL A 441 -14.19 -9.08 -14.86
N ILE A 442 -13.59 -10.13 -15.43
CA ILE A 442 -14.08 -11.51 -15.30
C ILE A 442 -12.98 -12.38 -14.68
N GLY A 443 -13.27 -12.97 -13.52
CA GLY A 443 -12.43 -13.94 -12.84
C GLY A 443 -12.56 -15.36 -13.39
N ASN A 444 -12.27 -16.34 -12.54
CA ASN A 444 -12.23 -17.76 -12.89
C ASN A 444 -12.72 -18.63 -11.72
N ALA A 445 -12.29 -19.88 -11.63
CA ALA A 445 -12.72 -20.80 -10.55
C ALA A 445 -11.79 -20.81 -9.33
N LEU A 446 -10.65 -20.11 -9.40
CA LEU A 446 -9.70 -19.89 -8.31
C LEU A 446 -10.03 -18.59 -7.57
N ASP A 447 -9.25 -18.27 -6.54
CA ASP A 447 -9.51 -17.14 -5.66
C ASP A 447 -9.00 -15.84 -6.30
N ASP A 448 -9.93 -14.96 -6.69
CA ASP A 448 -9.61 -13.74 -7.43
C ASP A 448 -9.83 -12.45 -6.62
N PHE A 449 -9.04 -11.42 -6.91
CA PHE A 449 -9.22 -10.03 -6.48
C PHE A 449 -9.52 -9.15 -7.70
N LEU A 450 -10.75 -8.69 -7.83
CA LEU A 450 -11.27 -8.03 -9.04
C LEU A 450 -11.81 -6.64 -8.69
N TYR A 451 -11.28 -5.61 -9.35
CA TYR A 451 -11.63 -4.20 -9.15
C TYR A 451 -12.15 -3.60 -10.46
N GLY A 452 -13.35 -3.04 -10.44
CA GLY A 452 -13.88 -2.20 -11.53
C GLY A 452 -13.14 -0.85 -11.60
N GLN A 453 -13.04 -0.19 -10.45
CA GLN A 453 -12.47 1.15 -10.27
C GLN A 453 -13.43 2.25 -10.78
N ASP A 454 -12.97 3.17 -11.64
CA ASP A 454 -13.75 4.36 -12.01
C ASP A 454 -14.65 4.04 -13.21
N GLY A 455 -15.95 3.82 -13.01
CA GLY A 455 -16.85 3.49 -14.12
C GLY A 455 -18.18 2.87 -13.72
N ASN A 456 -18.97 2.46 -14.71
CA ASN A 456 -20.12 1.58 -14.45
C ASN A 456 -19.74 0.20 -14.94
N ASP A 457 -19.18 -0.59 -14.04
CA ASP A 457 -18.44 -1.78 -14.36
C ASP A 457 -19.26 -3.05 -14.20
N VAL A 458 -18.82 -4.11 -14.86
CA VAL A 458 -19.30 -5.47 -14.65
C VAL A 458 -18.17 -6.29 -14.09
N VAL A 459 -18.27 -6.66 -12.81
CA VAL A 459 -17.26 -7.44 -12.09
C VAL A 459 -17.82 -8.83 -11.77
N ASP A 460 -17.35 -9.85 -12.47
CA ASP A 460 -17.83 -11.23 -12.34
C ASP A 460 -16.75 -12.13 -11.71
N GLY A 461 -17.00 -12.61 -10.49
CA GLY A 461 -16.09 -13.54 -9.79
C GLY A 461 -15.99 -14.91 -10.49
N GLY A 462 -16.97 -15.25 -11.34
CA GLY A 462 -16.93 -16.46 -12.13
C GLY A 462 -17.34 -17.71 -11.35
N GLY A 463 -16.36 -18.49 -10.91
CA GLY A 463 -16.51 -19.89 -10.54
C GLY A 463 -16.71 -20.15 -9.04
N SER A 464 -16.00 -21.15 -8.53
CA SER A 464 -16.18 -21.65 -7.16
C SER A 464 -15.20 -21.07 -6.14
N GLY A 465 -14.37 -20.10 -6.56
CA GLY A 465 -13.31 -19.51 -5.76
C GLY A 465 -13.80 -18.70 -4.56
N HIS A 466 -12.85 -18.26 -3.75
CA HIS A 466 -13.02 -17.26 -2.70
C HIS A 466 -12.68 -15.86 -3.25
N ASP A 467 -13.65 -15.25 -3.91
CA ASP A 467 -13.43 -14.02 -4.68
C ASP A 467 -13.71 -12.76 -3.86
N HIS A 468 -12.92 -11.72 -4.13
CA HIS A 468 -13.13 -10.37 -3.64
C HIS A 468 -13.45 -9.45 -4.83
N LEU A 469 -14.66 -8.91 -4.86
CA LEU A 469 -15.15 -8.06 -5.93
C LEU A 469 -15.36 -6.64 -5.42
N PHE A 470 -14.81 -5.67 -6.13
CA PHE A 470 -14.92 -4.24 -5.83
C PHE A 470 -15.47 -3.53 -7.08
N GLY A 471 -16.60 -2.84 -6.93
CA GLY A 471 -17.17 -1.99 -8.00
C GLY A 471 -16.31 -0.75 -8.17
N GLY A 472 -16.35 0.15 -7.19
CA GLY A 472 -15.56 1.36 -7.18
C GLY A 472 -16.46 2.58 -7.32
N ARG A 473 -16.19 3.47 -8.28
CA ARG A 473 -17.01 4.65 -8.51
C ARG A 473 -17.93 4.47 -9.70
N GLY A 474 -19.23 4.40 -9.44
CA GLY A 474 -20.27 4.47 -10.44
C GLY A 474 -21.36 3.45 -10.14
N ASN A 475 -22.14 3.06 -11.14
CA ASN A 475 -23.24 2.11 -10.90
C ASN A 475 -22.80 0.74 -11.40
N ASP A 476 -22.28 -0.07 -10.49
CA ASP A 476 -21.59 -1.30 -10.83
C ASP A 476 -22.50 -2.52 -10.76
N THR A 477 -22.14 -3.55 -11.51
CA THR A 477 -22.79 -4.86 -11.46
C THR A 477 -21.79 -5.91 -10.99
N LEU A 478 -21.95 -6.34 -9.74
CA LEU A 478 -21.08 -7.34 -9.13
C LEU A 478 -21.77 -8.72 -9.16
N ILE A 479 -21.14 -9.70 -9.79
CA ILE A 479 -21.70 -11.04 -10.01
C ILE A 479 -20.90 -12.08 -9.21
N ALA A 480 -21.57 -12.75 -8.28
CA ALA A 480 -20.98 -13.79 -7.45
C ALA A 480 -20.98 -15.14 -8.15
N GLY A 481 -19.91 -15.90 -7.96
CA GLY A 481 -19.80 -17.30 -8.32
C GLY A 481 -20.51 -18.24 -7.34
N ASP A 482 -20.35 -19.56 -7.52
CA ASP A 482 -20.94 -20.57 -6.63
C ASP A 482 -20.09 -20.91 -5.40
N GLY A 483 -18.94 -20.23 -5.25
CA GLY A 483 -18.05 -20.24 -4.10
C GLY A 483 -18.42 -19.25 -3.00
N VAL A 484 -17.40 -18.68 -2.36
CA VAL A 484 -17.56 -17.61 -1.36
C VAL A 484 -17.14 -16.30 -2.01
N THR A 485 -17.99 -15.29 -1.98
CA THR A 485 -17.69 -14.00 -2.63
C THR A 485 -17.92 -12.86 -1.67
N GLN A 486 -16.90 -12.05 -1.44
CA GLN A 486 -17.01 -10.77 -0.75
C GLN A 486 -17.17 -9.66 -1.78
N MET A 487 -18.18 -8.80 -1.60
CA MET A 487 -18.58 -7.79 -2.57
C MET A 487 -18.65 -6.42 -1.91
N HIS A 488 -18.00 -5.44 -2.52
CA HIS A 488 -18.06 -4.02 -2.15
C HIS A 488 -18.52 -3.25 -3.39
N GLY A 489 -19.68 -2.61 -3.32
CA GLY A 489 -20.21 -1.78 -4.41
C GLY A 489 -19.36 -0.53 -4.62
N GLY A 490 -18.93 0.10 -3.53
CA GLY A 490 -18.29 1.40 -3.55
C GLY A 490 -19.34 2.52 -3.55
N THR A 491 -19.15 3.54 -4.39
CA THR A 491 -20.08 4.67 -4.46
C THR A 491 -20.96 4.58 -5.69
N GLY A 492 -22.26 4.78 -5.53
CA GLY A 492 -23.22 4.80 -6.63
C GLY A 492 -24.41 3.87 -6.37
N ALA A 493 -25.17 3.53 -7.42
CA ALA A 493 -26.32 2.65 -7.28
C ALA A 493 -26.01 1.27 -7.85
N ASP A 494 -25.58 0.36 -6.99
CA ASP A 494 -24.98 -0.90 -7.42
C ASP A 494 -25.99 -2.05 -7.55
N SER A 495 -25.61 -3.06 -8.33
CA SER A 495 -26.40 -4.26 -8.59
C SER A 495 -25.64 -5.52 -8.23
N PHE A 496 -25.97 -6.11 -7.09
CA PHE A 496 -25.39 -7.37 -6.62
C PHE A 496 -26.16 -8.59 -7.18
N VAL A 497 -25.50 -9.41 -7.99
CA VAL A 497 -26.07 -10.63 -8.61
C VAL A 497 -25.52 -11.85 -7.88
N LEU A 498 -26.37 -12.50 -7.10
CA LEU A 498 -25.95 -13.52 -6.15
C LEU A 498 -26.22 -14.93 -6.70
N HIS A 499 -25.31 -15.88 -6.46
CA HIS A 499 -25.53 -17.26 -6.89
C HIS A 499 -26.40 -18.06 -5.89
N PRO A 500 -27.41 -18.84 -6.33
CA PRO A 500 -28.35 -19.53 -5.43
C PRO A 500 -27.72 -20.63 -4.55
N ARG A 501 -26.53 -21.12 -4.92
CA ARG A 501 -25.76 -22.13 -4.17
C ARG A 501 -24.52 -21.56 -3.46
N GLY A 502 -24.11 -20.33 -3.81
CA GLY A 502 -22.90 -19.70 -3.28
C GLY A 502 -23.13 -19.03 -1.92
N LYS A 503 -22.04 -18.52 -1.34
CA LYS A 503 -22.07 -17.68 -0.13
C LYS A 503 -21.62 -16.27 -0.50
N ALA A 504 -22.54 -15.34 -0.58
CA ALA A 504 -22.21 -13.93 -0.83
C ALA A 504 -22.17 -13.14 0.48
N ILE A 505 -21.17 -12.27 0.61
CA ILE A 505 -21.00 -11.31 1.71
C ILE A 505 -20.96 -9.92 1.07
N VAL A 506 -22.04 -9.15 1.25
CA VAL A 506 -22.17 -7.79 0.74
C VAL A 506 -21.85 -6.81 1.86
N VAL A 507 -20.83 -5.97 1.68
CA VAL A 507 -20.18 -5.25 2.77
C VAL A 507 -20.76 -3.85 3.02
N ASP A 508 -21.07 -3.13 1.97
CA ASP A 508 -21.40 -1.69 1.97
C ASP A 508 -22.80 -1.39 1.42
N PHE A 509 -23.66 -2.40 1.33
CA PHE A 509 -24.99 -2.29 0.73
C PHE A 509 -25.84 -1.13 1.31
N ASP A 510 -26.09 -0.10 0.50
CA ASP A 510 -26.99 1.00 0.84
C ASP A 510 -28.16 1.16 -0.15
N PRO A 511 -29.36 0.67 0.19
CA PRO A 511 -30.54 0.87 -0.64
C PRO A 511 -30.99 2.34 -0.72
N SER A 512 -30.39 3.23 0.09
CA SER A 512 -30.64 4.68 0.03
C SER A 512 -29.90 5.36 -1.14
N GLU A 513 -28.76 4.83 -1.55
CA GLU A 513 -27.99 5.27 -2.73
C GLU A 513 -28.55 4.70 -4.04
N GLY A 514 -29.25 3.57 -3.95
CA GLY A 514 -29.93 2.96 -5.08
C GLY A 514 -29.64 1.48 -5.23
N ASP A 515 -28.81 0.93 -4.34
CA ASP A 515 -28.38 -0.45 -4.38
C ASP A 515 -29.54 -1.43 -4.50
N SER A 516 -29.28 -2.46 -5.28
CA SER A 516 -30.22 -3.51 -5.56
C SER A 516 -29.52 -4.86 -5.63
N PHE A 517 -30.28 -5.92 -5.46
CA PHE A 517 -29.75 -7.26 -5.63
C PHE A 517 -30.74 -8.20 -6.28
N SER A 518 -30.20 -9.20 -6.96
CA SER A 518 -30.96 -10.31 -7.53
C SER A 518 -30.28 -11.64 -7.21
N ILE A 519 -31.00 -12.74 -7.39
CA ILE A 519 -30.43 -14.09 -7.21
C ILE A 519 -30.56 -14.81 -8.54
N ASP A 520 -29.44 -15.24 -9.09
CA ASP A 520 -29.40 -15.83 -10.42
C ASP A 520 -30.30 -17.07 -10.52
N GLY A 521 -31.13 -17.09 -11.57
CA GLY A 521 -32.09 -18.17 -11.82
C GLY A 521 -33.15 -18.39 -10.72
N LEU A 522 -33.18 -17.58 -9.64
CA LEU A 522 -34.06 -17.80 -8.49
C LEU A 522 -34.92 -16.58 -8.18
N SER A 523 -36.22 -16.69 -8.46
CA SER A 523 -37.19 -15.67 -8.04
C SER A 523 -37.67 -15.94 -6.62
N LEU A 524 -37.32 -15.05 -5.68
CA LEU A 524 -37.93 -14.99 -4.35
C LEU A 524 -38.93 -13.83 -4.28
N THR A 525 -40.09 -14.07 -3.66
CA THR A 525 -40.94 -12.96 -3.21
C THR A 525 -40.30 -12.26 -2.01
N ARG A 526 -40.59 -10.99 -1.80
CA ARG A 526 -40.16 -10.25 -0.60
C ARG A 526 -40.54 -10.98 0.70
N ALA A 527 -41.73 -11.58 0.75
CA ALA A 527 -42.18 -12.34 1.91
C ALA A 527 -41.31 -13.58 2.18
N GLN A 528 -40.89 -14.29 1.13
CA GLN A 528 -39.99 -15.46 1.26
C GLN A 528 -38.57 -15.02 1.66
N PHE A 529 -38.08 -13.92 1.09
CA PHE A 529 -36.79 -13.36 1.49
C PHE A 529 -36.79 -13.02 2.98
N ILE A 530 -37.81 -12.27 3.44
CA ILE A 530 -37.97 -11.89 4.84
C ILE A 530 -38.08 -13.11 5.75
N SER A 531 -38.83 -14.16 5.36
CA SER A 531 -38.96 -15.36 6.17
C SER A 531 -37.66 -16.15 6.32
N ASN A 532 -36.73 -15.99 5.39
CA ASN A 532 -35.44 -16.68 5.38
C ASN A 532 -34.31 -15.88 6.03
N ALA A 533 -34.55 -14.60 6.31
CA ALA A 533 -33.57 -13.69 6.89
C ALA A 533 -33.50 -13.80 8.42
N ARG A 534 -32.31 -13.58 8.96
CA ARG A 534 -32.03 -13.54 10.40
C ARG A 534 -31.07 -12.40 10.70
N SER A 535 -31.40 -11.60 11.72
CA SER A 535 -30.48 -10.62 12.32
C SER A 535 -29.50 -11.36 13.24
N VAL A 536 -28.21 -11.32 12.94
CA VAL A 536 -27.13 -11.99 13.69
C VAL A 536 -25.96 -11.03 13.88
N ASN A 537 -25.00 -11.36 14.75
CA ASN A 537 -23.70 -10.70 14.73
C ASN A 537 -22.74 -11.69 14.06
N TRP A 538 -22.58 -11.58 12.74
CA TRP A 538 -21.83 -12.54 11.92
C TRP A 538 -20.33 -12.21 11.93
N ASP A 539 -19.98 -10.92 11.89
CA ASP A 539 -18.58 -10.44 11.89
C ASP A 539 -18.00 -10.24 13.31
N ASN A 540 -18.84 -10.23 14.34
CA ASN A 540 -18.54 -9.88 15.74
C ASN A 540 -18.27 -8.39 15.98
N HIS A 541 -18.67 -7.51 15.07
CA HIS A 541 -18.40 -6.07 15.11
C HIS A 541 -19.66 -5.24 14.82
N GLY A 542 -19.60 -3.94 15.12
CA GLY A 542 -20.58 -2.96 14.64
C GLY A 542 -22.07 -3.28 14.84
N ALA A 543 -22.86 -2.90 13.83
CA ALA A 543 -24.29 -3.17 13.76
C ALA A 543 -24.54 -4.65 13.42
N ARG A 544 -25.71 -5.17 13.79
CA ARG A 544 -26.06 -6.56 13.46
C ARG A 544 -26.16 -6.74 11.95
N ASP A 545 -25.80 -7.92 11.47
CA ASP A 545 -25.83 -8.33 10.07
C ASP A 545 -27.13 -9.06 9.73
N MET A 546 -27.49 -9.05 8.45
CA MET A 546 -28.60 -9.83 7.94
C MET A 546 -28.09 -11.06 7.18
N VAL A 547 -28.37 -12.25 7.71
CA VAL A 547 -28.06 -13.52 7.04
C VAL A 547 -29.33 -14.15 6.48
N VAL A 548 -29.33 -14.45 5.18
CA VAL A 548 -30.46 -15.04 4.45
C VAL A 548 -30.07 -16.41 3.92
N THR A 549 -30.80 -17.45 4.29
CA THR A 549 -30.60 -18.80 3.72
C THR A 549 -31.39 -18.97 2.42
N LEU A 550 -30.73 -19.42 1.36
CA LEU A 550 -31.33 -19.61 0.06
C LEU A 550 -31.85 -21.05 -0.13
N PRO A 551 -32.97 -21.25 -0.85
CA PRO A 551 -33.47 -22.58 -1.21
C PRO A 551 -32.46 -23.46 -1.97
N GLY A 552 -31.50 -22.85 -2.68
CA GLY A 552 -30.43 -23.57 -3.37
C GLY A 552 -29.31 -24.08 -2.46
N GLY A 553 -29.39 -23.82 -1.15
CA GLY A 553 -28.36 -24.20 -0.16
C GLY A 553 -27.31 -23.13 0.09
N GLY A 554 -27.29 -22.06 -0.71
CA GLY A 554 -26.43 -20.89 -0.51
C GLY A 554 -26.90 -19.96 0.61
N SER A 555 -26.12 -18.91 0.84
CA SER A 555 -26.45 -17.86 1.82
C SER A 555 -26.02 -16.47 1.35
N ILE A 556 -26.73 -15.46 1.84
CA ILE A 556 -26.36 -14.05 1.65
C ILE A 556 -26.15 -13.43 3.02
N THR A 557 -25.06 -12.73 3.22
CA THR A 557 -24.79 -11.88 4.39
C THR A 557 -24.74 -10.44 3.92
N PHE A 558 -25.62 -9.58 4.44
CA PHE A 558 -25.49 -8.12 4.30
C PHE A 558 -24.94 -7.56 5.61
N VAL A 559 -23.71 -7.04 5.57
CA VAL A 559 -23.01 -6.52 6.75
C VAL A 559 -23.73 -5.28 7.27
N GLY A 560 -23.93 -5.18 8.59
CA GLY A 560 -24.58 -4.02 9.23
C GLY A 560 -26.09 -3.82 8.97
N MET A 561 -26.73 -4.66 8.14
CA MET A 561 -28.12 -4.48 7.70
C MET A 561 -29.17 -5.31 8.46
N GLY A 562 -28.80 -5.93 9.58
CA GLY A 562 -29.63 -6.86 10.38
C GLY A 562 -30.93 -6.25 10.91
N GLU A 563 -30.94 -4.94 11.18
CA GLU A 563 -32.14 -4.22 11.64
C GLU A 563 -32.92 -3.53 10.50
N ARG A 564 -32.40 -3.58 9.26
CA ARG A 564 -32.95 -2.91 8.06
C ARG A 564 -33.59 -3.88 7.06
N ILE A 565 -34.12 -5.01 7.54
CA ILE A 565 -34.67 -6.10 6.71
C ILE A 565 -35.72 -5.64 5.68
N GLN A 566 -36.57 -4.65 6.01
CA GLN A 566 -37.60 -4.17 5.09
C GLN A 566 -36.98 -3.34 3.95
N ASP A 567 -35.97 -2.55 4.27
CA ASP A 567 -35.25 -1.72 3.30
C ASP A 567 -34.53 -2.63 2.31
N VAL A 568 -33.77 -3.63 2.81
CA VAL A 568 -33.10 -4.61 1.95
C VAL A 568 -34.11 -5.41 1.13
N ALA A 569 -35.18 -5.93 1.74
CA ALA A 569 -36.20 -6.66 0.99
C ALA A 569 -36.88 -5.81 -0.10
N SER A 570 -36.91 -4.49 0.04
CA SER A 570 -37.45 -3.57 -0.98
C SER A 570 -36.54 -3.46 -2.22
N ALA A 571 -35.24 -3.65 -2.01
CA ALA A 571 -34.19 -3.61 -3.03
C ALA A 571 -34.06 -4.91 -3.86
N LEU A 572 -34.68 -6.01 -3.41
CA LEU A 572 -34.74 -7.26 -4.17
C LEU A 572 -35.38 -7.04 -5.56
N ARG A 573 -34.70 -7.51 -6.61
CA ARG A 573 -35.13 -7.49 -8.01
C ARG A 573 -35.40 -8.90 -8.54
N ALA A 574 -36.07 -8.97 -9.70
CA ALA A 574 -36.26 -10.25 -10.39
C ALA A 574 -34.93 -10.76 -10.96
N PRO A 575 -34.75 -12.08 -11.13
CA PRO A 575 -33.54 -12.63 -11.77
C PRO A 575 -33.30 -12.02 -13.15
N GLY A 576 -32.04 -11.68 -13.45
CA GLY A 576 -31.65 -11.08 -14.73
C GLY A 576 -32.08 -9.63 -14.91
N ALA A 577 -32.66 -8.98 -13.89
CA ALA A 577 -32.86 -7.54 -13.91
C ALA A 577 -31.51 -6.83 -13.72
N GLY A 578 -31.12 -5.97 -14.67
CA GLY A 578 -29.88 -5.19 -14.59
C GLY A 578 -28.61 -5.97 -14.98
N VAL A 579 -28.73 -7.20 -15.49
CA VAL A 579 -27.56 -8.03 -15.84
C VAL A 579 -27.43 -8.15 -17.35
N ASP A 580 -26.52 -7.42 -17.96
CA ASP A 580 -26.07 -7.70 -19.33
C ASP A 580 -24.96 -8.74 -19.24
N ARG A 581 -25.31 -10.02 -19.06
CA ARG A 581 -24.33 -11.11 -19.04
C ARG A 581 -23.62 -11.18 -20.40
N PRO A 582 -22.34 -10.85 -20.50
CA PRO A 582 -21.61 -11.01 -21.73
C PRO A 582 -21.40 -12.50 -22.00
N GLN A 583 -21.52 -12.93 -23.25
CA GLN A 583 -21.04 -14.26 -23.62
C GLN A 583 -19.51 -14.22 -23.66
N PRO A 584 -18.79 -15.11 -22.98
CA PRO A 584 -17.36 -15.22 -23.14
C PRO A 584 -17.06 -15.47 -24.62
N ALA A 585 -16.09 -14.74 -25.18
CA ALA A 585 -15.52 -15.12 -26.47
C ALA A 585 -15.01 -16.58 -26.35
N PRO A 586 -15.22 -17.43 -27.37
CA PRO A 586 -14.79 -18.82 -27.30
C PRO A 586 -13.30 -18.89 -26.97
N GLU A 587 -12.95 -19.71 -25.97
CA GLU A 587 -11.56 -19.98 -25.59
C GLU A 587 -10.73 -20.29 -26.86
N PRO A 588 -9.62 -19.58 -27.12
CA PRO A 588 -8.65 -20.06 -28.07
C PRO A 588 -8.11 -21.40 -27.56
N GLN A 589 -7.89 -22.35 -28.48
CA GLN A 589 -7.37 -23.68 -28.13
C GLN A 589 -6.12 -23.55 -27.25
N PRO A 590 -5.97 -24.40 -26.22
CA PRO A 590 -4.78 -24.38 -25.39
C PRO A 590 -3.54 -24.50 -26.28
N ASP A 591 -2.54 -23.65 -26.02
CA ASP A 591 -1.24 -23.76 -26.69
C ASP A 591 -0.74 -25.20 -26.52
N PRO A 592 -0.20 -25.82 -27.59
CA PRO A 592 0.25 -27.20 -27.53
C PRO A 592 1.31 -27.33 -26.43
N GLN A 593 1.03 -28.20 -25.45
CA GLN A 593 1.97 -28.51 -24.38
C GLN A 593 3.37 -28.77 -24.96
N PRO A 594 4.45 -28.25 -24.33
CA PRO A 594 5.81 -28.57 -24.73
C PRO A 594 5.98 -30.09 -24.72
N GLN A 595 6.27 -30.68 -25.88
CA GLN A 595 6.54 -32.12 -25.96
C GLN A 595 7.75 -32.44 -25.05
N PRO A 596 7.68 -33.49 -24.22
CA PRO A 596 8.83 -33.89 -23.43
C PRO A 596 10.00 -34.23 -24.36
N ALA A 597 11.16 -33.65 -24.06
CA ALA A 597 12.39 -33.94 -24.80
C ALA A 597 12.64 -35.46 -24.85
N PRO A 598 13.01 -36.02 -26.01
CA PRO A 598 13.25 -37.45 -26.12
C PRO A 598 14.40 -37.86 -25.19
N GLN A 599 14.15 -38.87 -24.36
CA GLN A 599 15.18 -39.44 -23.51
C GLN A 599 16.34 -39.98 -24.37
N PRO A 600 17.60 -39.66 -24.06
CA PRO A 600 18.74 -40.23 -24.77
C PRO A 600 18.81 -41.73 -24.52
N ALA A 601 19.02 -42.48 -25.61
CA ALA A 601 19.09 -43.95 -25.65
C ALA A 601 20.35 -44.52 -25.00
#